data_AF-A0A0Q9ZA01-F1
#
_entry.id   AF-A0A0Q9ZA01-F1
#
_cell.length_a   1.000
_cell.length_b   1.000
_cell.length_c   1.000
_cell.angle_alpha   90.00
_cell.angle_beta   90.00
_cell.angle_gamma   90.00
#
_symmetry.space_group_name_H-M   'P 1'
#
loop_
_entity.id
_entity.type
_entity.pdbx_description
1 polymer ?
#
loop_
_entity_poly.entity_id
_entity_poly.type
_entity_poly.pdbx_seq_one_letter_code
_entity_poly.pdbx_strand_id
1 'polypeptide(L)'
;MEMVFKNKWFYRLLIVYIFLLLIWNTYMVVTGNLLGLIAVVIELALLYLLFNKHRLAKTAIHFWAIIMMIGPGLSILGKLIKVATGDDLNFMVDSLVQNLLLFTFGLIIYYFNKKTVFIAERSQF
;
A
#
# COMPACT_ATOMS: atom_id res chain seq x y z
N MET A 1 24.69 2.92 2.53
CA MET A 1 23.69 3.74 1.81
C MET A 1 22.44 3.76 2.66
N GLU A 2 22.00 4.95 3.06
CA GLU A 2 20.86 5.12 3.97
C GLU A 2 19.71 5.79 3.22
N MET A 3 18.49 5.43 3.59
CA MET A 3 17.29 6.04 3.05
C MET A 3 17.03 7.37 3.75
N VAL A 4 17.07 8.47 3.01
CA VAL A 4 16.75 9.80 3.53
C VAL A 4 15.37 10.20 3.03
N PHE A 5 14.42 10.31 3.97
CA PHE A 5 13.10 10.87 3.70
C PHE A 5 13.18 12.40 3.76
N LYS A 6 13.00 13.06 2.62
CA LYS A 6 12.98 14.53 2.55
C LYS A 6 11.78 15.12 3.31
N ASN A 7 10.66 14.39 3.35
CA ASN A 7 9.43 14.81 4.02
C ASN A 7 9.13 13.95 5.25
N LYS A 8 9.35 14.51 6.45
CA LYS A 8 9.08 13.86 7.75
C LYS A 8 7.59 13.56 7.98
N TRP A 9 6.67 14.26 7.31
CA TRP A 9 5.23 13.99 7.40
C TRP A 9 4.84 12.75 6.61
N PHE A 10 5.36 12.60 5.40
CA PHE A 10 5.11 11.41 4.57
C PHE A 10 5.58 10.13 5.29
N TYR A 11 6.78 10.17 5.88
CA TYR A 11 7.30 9.04 6.67
C TYR A 11 6.37 8.64 7.82
N ARG A 12 5.91 9.62 8.62
CA ARG A 12 4.99 9.37 9.74
C ARG A 12 3.64 8.84 9.27
N LEU A 13 3.05 9.46 8.25
CA LEU A 13 1.77 9.03 7.69
C LEU A 13 1.84 7.62 7.11
N LEU A 14 2.94 7.29 6.43
CA LEU A 14 3.15 5.96 5.87
C LEU A 14 3.26 4.89 6.96
N ILE A 15 3.99 5.17 8.05
CA ILE A 15 4.08 4.25 9.19
C ILE A 15 2.71 4.06 9.83
N VAL A 16 1.99 5.15 10.13
CA VAL A 16 0.64 5.07 10.72
C VAL A 16 -0.29 4.25 9.82
N TYR A 17 -0.22 4.47 8.51
CA TYR A 17 -1.02 3.73 7.54
C TYR A 17 -0.72 2.23 7.55
N ILE A 18 0.57 1.85 7.50
CA ILE A 18 0.98 0.44 7.55
C ILE A 18 0.57 -0.20 8.89
N PHE A 19 0.64 0.54 10.01
CA PHE A 19 0.16 0.04 11.30
C PHE A 19 -1.34 -0.21 11.33
N LEU A 20 -2.15 0.71 10.79
CA LEU A 20 -3.60 0.52 10.71
C LEU A 20 -3.96 -0.71 9.86
N LEU A 21 -3.28 -0.89 8.73
CA LEU A 21 -3.45 -2.08 7.90
C LEU A 21 -3.01 -3.36 8.62
N LEU A 22 -1.91 -3.32 9.36
CA LEU A 22 -1.42 -4.46 10.13
C LEU A 22 -2.42 -4.88 11.22
N ILE A 23 -3.01 -3.92 11.93
CA ILE A 23 -4.07 -4.21 12.90
C ILE A 23 -5.27 -4.85 12.19
N TRP A 24 -5.69 -4.29 11.06
CA TRP A 24 -6.81 -4.81 10.28
C TRP A 24 -6.57 -6.24 9.76
N ASN A 25 -5.42 -6.49 9.15
CA ASN A 25 -5.07 -7.81 8.62
C ASN A 25 -4.86 -8.83 9.73
N THR A 26 -4.28 -8.42 10.86
CA THR A 26 -4.16 -9.29 12.05
C THR A 26 -5.53 -9.68 12.59
N TYR A 27 -6.46 -8.73 12.68
CA TYR A 27 -7.84 -9.01 13.05
C TYR A 27 -8.49 -10.03 12.10
N MET A 28 -8.33 -9.84 10.78
CA MET A 28 -8.85 -10.77 9.78
C MET A 28 -8.27 -12.19 9.94
N VAL A 29 -6.98 -12.33 10.26
CA VAL A 29 -6.34 -13.62 10.55
C VAL A 29 -6.97 -14.30 11.77
N VAL A 30 -7.14 -13.56 12.86
CA VAL A 30 -7.77 -14.08 14.10
C VAL A 30 -9.21 -14.52 13.84
N THR A 31 -9.94 -13.85 12.95
CA THR A 31 -11.30 -14.24 12.53
C THR A 31 -11.36 -15.40 11.53
N GLY A 32 -10.22 -16.01 11.17
CA GLY A 32 -10.14 -17.23 10.35
C GLY A 32 -9.68 -17.04 8.91
N ASN A 33 -9.33 -15.82 8.48
CA ASN A 33 -8.80 -15.59 7.14
C ASN A 33 -7.27 -15.75 7.09
N LEU A 34 -6.81 -16.97 6.82
CA LEU A 34 -5.39 -17.30 6.73
C LEU A 34 -4.63 -16.51 5.65
N LEU A 35 -5.31 -16.00 4.60
CA LEU A 35 -4.66 -15.15 3.60
C LEU A 35 -4.18 -13.81 4.19
N GLY A 36 -4.82 -13.34 5.26
CA GLY A 36 -4.38 -12.15 5.98
C GLY A 36 -2.97 -12.30 6.57
N LEU A 37 -2.49 -13.54 6.80
CA LEU A 37 -1.18 -13.79 7.40
C LEU A 37 -0.04 -13.37 6.46
N ILE A 38 -0.24 -13.55 5.15
CA ILE A 38 0.71 -13.08 4.13
C ILE A 38 0.82 -11.55 4.18
N ALA A 39 -0.32 -10.86 4.27
CA ALA A 39 -0.35 -9.41 4.37
C ALA A 39 0.37 -8.91 5.64
N VAL A 40 0.12 -9.53 6.79
CA VAL A 40 0.78 -9.21 8.07
C VAL A 40 2.30 -9.38 7.97
N VAL A 41 2.79 -10.47 7.38
CA VAL A 41 4.23 -10.70 7.21
C VAL A 41 4.86 -9.63 6.33
N ILE A 42 4.21 -9.25 5.23
CA ILE A 42 4.69 -8.19 4.34
C ILE A 42 4.73 -6.83 5.07
N GLU A 43 3.70 -6.51 5.84
CA GLU A 43 3.60 -5.25 6.59
C GLU A 43 4.64 -5.14 7.70
N LEU A 44 4.89 -6.24 8.41
CA LEU A 44 5.99 -6.32 9.39
C LEU A 44 7.35 -6.13 8.72
N ALA A 45 7.59 -6.77 7.58
CA ALA A 45 8.83 -6.60 6.82
C ALA A 45 9.02 -5.15 6.34
N LEU A 46 7.94 -4.50 5.87
CA LEU A 46 7.97 -3.10 5.47
C LEU A 46 8.28 -2.17 6.64
N LEU A 47 7.63 -2.35 7.79
CA LEU A 47 7.91 -1.58 9.00
C LEU A 47 9.36 -1.77 9.45
N TYR A 48 9.87 -3.00 9.47
CA TYR A 48 11.26 -3.29 9.78
C TYR A 48 12.24 -2.54 8.86
N LEU A 49 11.98 -2.57 7.54
CA LEU A 49 12.80 -1.85 6.56
C LEU A 49 12.70 -0.33 6.73
N LEU A 50 11.52 0.20 7.06
CA LEU A 50 11.26 1.62 7.31
C LEU A 50 11.95 2.15 8.57
N PHE A 51 11.92 1.38 9.67
CA PHE A 51 12.58 1.76 10.92
C PHE A 51 14.11 1.71 10.80
N ASN A 52 14.63 0.69 10.11
CA ASN A 52 16.08 0.57 9.87
C ASN A 52 16.60 1.47 8.75
N LYS A 53 15.73 2.28 8.11
CA LYS A 53 16.07 3.14 6.96
C LYS A 53 16.88 2.41 5.88
N HIS A 54 16.56 1.14 5.70
CA HIS A 54 17.34 0.25 4.85
C HIS A 54 17.19 0.66 3.38
N ARG A 55 18.24 0.54 2.56
CA ARG A 55 18.20 0.92 1.14
C ARG A 55 17.06 0.24 0.35
N LEU A 56 16.70 -0.98 0.75
CA LEU A 56 15.64 -1.76 0.12
C LEU A 56 14.23 -1.26 0.48
N ALA A 57 14.06 -0.45 1.53
CA ALA A 57 12.76 0.06 1.94
C ALA A 57 12.07 0.86 0.82
N LYS A 58 12.83 1.68 0.07
CA LYS A 58 12.31 2.42 -1.08
C LYS A 58 11.67 1.49 -2.10
N THR A 59 12.44 0.47 -2.50
CA THR A 59 12.03 -0.52 -3.50
C THR A 59 10.87 -1.36 -2.99
N ALA A 60 10.92 -1.81 -1.73
CA ALA A 60 9.87 -2.60 -1.10
C ALA A 60 8.54 -1.85 -1.04
N ILE A 61 8.53 -0.59 -0.57
CA ILE A 61 7.33 0.26 -0.54
C ILE A 61 6.81 0.50 -1.96
N HIS A 62 7.69 0.63 -2.95
CA HIS A 62 7.31 0.85 -4.34
C HIS A 62 6.58 -0.36 -4.92
N PHE A 63 7.14 -1.56 -4.77
CA PHE A 63 6.50 -2.81 -5.18
C PHE A 63 5.20 -3.08 -4.42
N TRP A 64 5.21 -2.85 -3.10
CA TRP A 64 4.02 -3.01 -2.28
C TRP A 64 2.88 -2.10 -2.73
N ALA A 65 3.16 -0.83 -3.04
CA ALA A 65 2.17 0.10 -3.58
C ALA A 65 1.61 -0.37 -4.93
N ILE A 66 2.45 -0.93 -5.81
CA ILE A 66 1.99 -1.51 -7.08
C ILE A 66 1.04 -2.69 -6.82
N ILE A 67 1.43 -3.64 -5.97
CA ILE A 67 0.61 -4.81 -5.62
C ILE A 67 -0.74 -4.36 -5.04
N MET A 68 -0.71 -3.36 -4.16
CA MET A 68 -1.91 -2.77 -3.56
C MET A 68 -2.87 -2.17 -4.59
N MET A 69 -2.35 -1.64 -5.70
CA MET A 69 -3.15 -1.07 -6.78
C MET A 69 -3.74 -2.12 -7.73
N ILE A 70 -3.09 -3.28 -7.91
CA ILE A 70 -3.49 -4.27 -8.92
C ILE A 70 -4.90 -4.81 -8.64
N GLY A 71 -5.17 -5.26 -7.42
CA GLY A 71 -6.47 -5.85 -7.06
C GLY A 71 -7.64 -4.88 -7.26
N PRO A 72 -7.61 -3.69 -6.63
CA PRO A 72 -8.62 -2.67 -6.84
C PRO A 72 -8.70 -2.18 -8.29
N GLY A 73 -7.56 -2.03 -8.98
CA GLY A 73 -7.52 -1.62 -10.39
C GLY A 73 -8.21 -2.61 -11.32
N LEU A 74 -7.93 -3.91 -11.18
CA LEU A 74 -8.62 -4.98 -11.92
C LEU A 74 -10.12 -5.01 -11.59
N SER A 75 -10.49 -4.82 -10.32
CA SER A 75 -11.89 -4.80 -9.91
C SER A 75 -12.65 -3.60 -10.47
N ILE A 76 -12.04 -2.41 -10.51
CA ILE A 76 -12.60 -1.23 -11.17
C ILE A 76 -12.81 -1.50 -12.67
N LEU A 77 -11.81 -2.05 -13.37
CA LEU A 77 -11.92 -2.40 -14.79
C LEU A 77 -13.06 -3.40 -15.04
N GLY A 78 -13.13 -4.47 -14.24
CA GLY A 78 -14.19 -5.47 -14.37
C GLY A 78 -15.58 -4.89 -14.17
N LYS A 79 -15.74 -3.95 -13.23
CA LYS A 79 -17.02 -3.26 -13.00
C LYS A 79 -17.37 -2.30 -14.13
N LEU A 80 -16.40 -1.56 -14.67
CA LEU A 80 -16.62 -0.68 -15.82
C LEU A 80 -17.12 -1.47 -17.04
N ILE A 81 -16.59 -2.68 -17.27
CA ILE A 81 -17.08 -3.57 -18.33
C ILE A 81 -18.54 -3.96 -18.08
N LYS A 82 -18.89 -4.35 -16.85
CA LYS A 82 -20.27 -4.73 -16.51
C LYS A 82 -21.27 -3.59 -16.64
N VAL A 83 -20.86 -2.37 -16.28
CA VAL A 83 -21.65 -1.15 -16.51
C VAL A 83 -21.91 -0.96 -18.00
N ALA A 84 -20.89 -1.18 -18.84
CA ALA A 84 -21.01 -1.06 -20.29
C ALA A 84 -21.91 -2.14 -20.91
N THR A 85 -22.05 -3.32 -20.28
CA THR A 85 -22.92 -4.41 -20.75
C THR A 85 -24.35 -4.34 -20.21
N GLY A 86 -24.68 -3.36 -19.35
CA GLY A 86 -26.04 -3.12 -18.86
C GLY A 86 -26.46 -3.95 -17.64
N ASP A 87 -25.50 -4.47 -16.86
CA ASP A 87 -25.79 -5.18 -15.60
C ASP A 87 -26.23 -4.23 -14.48
N ASP A 88 -27.00 -4.77 -13.53
CA ASP A 88 -27.62 -4.04 -12.41
C ASP A 88 -26.61 -3.29 -11.52
N LEU A 89 -26.82 -1.97 -11.36
CA LEU A 89 -25.83 -1.03 -10.81
C LEU A 89 -25.83 -0.93 -9.27
N ASN A 90 -26.95 -1.26 -8.61
CA ASN A 90 -27.13 -0.98 -7.19
C ASN A 90 -26.20 -1.77 -6.27
N PHE A 91 -25.76 -2.97 -6.67
CA PHE A 91 -24.83 -3.78 -5.88
C PHE A 91 -23.35 -3.41 -6.11
N MET A 92 -23.06 -2.58 -7.12
CA MET A 92 -21.68 -2.26 -7.52
C MET A 92 -21.09 -1.04 -6.84
N VAL A 93 -21.90 -0.07 -6.43
CA VAL A 93 -21.46 1.28 -6.01
C VAL A 93 -20.59 1.23 -4.75
N ASP A 94 -21.04 0.57 -3.68
CA ASP A 94 -20.31 0.52 -2.41
C ASP A 94 -18.92 -0.09 -2.54
N SER A 95 -18.84 -1.22 -3.24
CA SER A 95 -17.57 -1.88 -3.48
C SER A 95 -16.70 -1.14 -4.51
N LEU A 96 -17.28 -0.27 -5.37
CA LEU A 96 -16.52 0.59 -6.30
C LEU A 96 -15.80 1.70 -5.54
N VAL A 97 -16.49 2.35 -4.60
CA VAL A 97 -15.93 3.41 -3.75
C VAL A 97 -14.76 2.87 -2.93
N GLN A 98 -14.92 1.70 -2.31
CA GLN A 98 -13.83 1.07 -1.55
C GLN A 98 -12.61 0.77 -2.43
N ASN A 99 -12.83 0.22 -3.63
CA ASN A 99 -11.74 -0.05 -4.57
C ASN A 99 -11.05 1.24 -5.05
N LEU A 100 -11.82 2.29 -5.33
CA LEU A 100 -11.28 3.60 -5.72
C LEU A 100 -10.40 4.18 -4.61
N LEU A 101 -10.85 4.15 -3.35
CA LEU A 101 -10.07 4.63 -2.21
C LEU A 101 -8.75 3.85 -2.08
N LEU A 102 -8.79 2.52 -2.12
CA LEU A 102 -7.60 1.67 -2.03
C LEU A 102 -6.63 1.95 -3.19
N PHE A 103 -7.14 2.10 -4.41
CA PHE A 103 -6.34 2.43 -5.58
C PHE A 103 -5.69 3.81 -5.45
N THR A 104 -6.44 4.82 -5.02
CA THR A 104 -5.93 6.18 -4.81
C THR A 104 -4.86 6.21 -3.72
N PHE A 105 -5.04 5.50 -2.60
CA PHE A 105 -4.00 5.38 -1.57
C PHE A 105 -2.72 4.74 -2.12
N GLY A 106 -2.84 3.64 -2.85
CA GLY A 106 -1.68 3.02 -3.52
C GLY A 106 -0.97 4.00 -4.46
N LEU A 107 -1.72 4.79 -5.22
CA LEU A 107 -1.17 5.77 -6.17
C LEU A 107 -0.47 6.95 -5.46
N ILE A 108 -1.04 7.45 -4.36
CA ILE A 108 -0.41 8.47 -3.51
C ILE A 108 0.92 7.94 -2.95
N ILE A 109 0.90 6.74 -2.37
CA ILE A 109 2.11 6.13 -1.77
C ILE A 109 3.18 5.93 -2.85
N TYR A 110 2.80 5.43 -4.02
CA TYR A 110 3.69 5.28 -5.18
C TYR A 110 4.34 6.61 -5.58
N TYR A 111 3.52 7.66 -5.79
CA TYR A 111 4.00 8.97 -6.23
C TYR A 111 4.93 9.63 -5.20
N PHE A 112 4.51 9.65 -3.93
CA PHE A 112 5.30 10.27 -2.87
C PHE A 112 6.56 9.47 -2.54
N ASN A 113 6.54 8.13 -2.57
CA ASN A 113 7.75 7.33 -2.42
C ASN A 113 8.77 7.63 -3.53
N LYS A 114 8.32 7.76 -4.79
CA LYS A 114 9.20 8.13 -5.90
C LYS A 114 9.81 9.53 -5.72
N LYS A 115 9.03 10.50 -5.24
CA LYS A 115 9.41 11.92 -5.16
C LYS A 115 10.17 12.32 -3.90
N THR A 116 9.93 11.65 -2.76
CA THR A 116 10.42 12.10 -1.44
C THR A 116 11.51 11.23 -0.84
N VAL A 117 11.78 10.08 -1.44
CA VAL A 117 12.80 9.14 -0.96
C VAL A 117 14.00 9.14 -1.88
N PHE A 118 15.16 9.46 -1.31
CA PHE A 118 16.44 9.37 -1.99
C PHE A 118 17.32 8.33 -1.29
N ILE A 119 18.07 7.56 -2.08
CA ILE A 119 19.12 6.70 -1.58
C ILE A 119 20.37 7.56 -1.58
N ALA A 120 20.87 7.92 -0.41
CA ALA A 120 22.12 8.64 -0.28
C ALA A 120 23.24 7.63 0.06
N GLU A 121 24.40 7.77 -0.58
CA GLU A 121 25.61 7.12 -0.09
C GLU A 121 25.96 7.67 1.29
N ARG A 122 26.41 6.78 2.16
CA ARG A 122 26.92 7.19 3.48
C ARG A 122 28.18 8.00 3.19
N SER A 123 28.13 9.32 3.30
CA SER A 123 29.35 10.11 3.43
C SER A 123 30.02 9.65 4.71
N GLN A 124 31.17 8.99 4.56
CA GLN A 124 32.04 8.65 5.68
C GLN A 124 32.41 9.94 6.41
N PHE A 125 31.99 10.04 7.67
CA PHE A 125 32.62 10.87 8.69
C PHE A 125 33.01 9.94 9.83
#